data_AF-A0A350H315-F1
#
_entry.id   AF-A0A350H315-F1
#
_cell.length_a   1.000
_cell.length_b   1.000
_cell.length_c   1.000
_cell.angle_alpha   90.00
_cell.angle_beta   90.00
_cell.angle_gamma   90.00
#
_symmetry.space_group_name_H-M   'P 1'
#
loop_
_entity.id
_entity.type
_entity.pdbx_description
1 polymer ?
#
loop_
_entity_poly.entity_id
_entity_poly.type
_entity_poly.pdbx_seq_one_letter_code
_entity_poly.pdbx_strand_id
1 'polypeptide(L)'
;NTFISIAEGKNQGDLTETIYKMDKKEKVLLDNFLYVRNNGLLFNKCNVDVNGKPTIVDPDTNRPIYIGDGIIPQVERFASKYAFAKLSIDVFNTVISTMNEKAENPTGNKYMFICNERMWNLIQTVLGDWLAKFKTDGTYLYSKQANGYVKVGATFQTYEFGGNQISFKVDRTFSREYGFDKAYCLCLDLTADSTGNEPPIQMFTLKGGDFITNKFPGVGGLDGLSSGVVSSPVAGSKLINWGYSGVGVFNPYRSFILREI
;
A
#
# COMPACT_ATOMS: atom_id res chain seq x y z
N ASN A 1 -9.97 -21.86 25.37
CA ASN A 1 -8.69 -21.71 24.64
C ASN A 1 -8.67 -22.69 23.48
N THR A 2 -9.29 -22.31 22.37
CA THR A 2 -9.33 -23.14 21.16
C THR A 2 -8.67 -22.33 20.08
N PHE A 3 -7.38 -22.57 19.86
CA PHE A 3 -6.66 -22.01 18.74
C PHE A 3 -7.05 -22.81 17.49
N ILE A 4 -7.56 -22.11 16.48
CA ILE A 4 -7.78 -22.67 15.15
C ILE A 4 -6.40 -22.80 14.50
N SER A 5 -5.94 -24.03 14.28
CA SER A 5 -4.77 -24.34 13.47
C SER A 5 -5.17 -24.36 12.00
N ILE A 6 -4.56 -23.49 11.18
CA ILE A 6 -4.65 -23.58 9.71
C ILE A 6 -3.82 -24.80 9.30
N ALA A 7 -4.45 -25.78 8.67
CA ALA A 7 -3.82 -27.04 8.28
C ALA A 7 -2.55 -26.81 7.43
N GLU A 8 -1.39 -27.24 7.95
CA GLU A 8 -0.22 -27.52 7.10
C GLU A 8 -0.59 -28.71 6.23
N GLY A 9 -0.93 -28.47 4.96
CA GLY A 9 -1.40 -29.49 4.00
C GLY A 9 -0.37 -30.60 3.71
N LYS A 10 -0.11 -31.47 4.67
CA LYS A 10 0.79 -32.62 4.58
C LYS A 10 0.04 -33.94 4.39
N ASN A 11 -1.26 -34.01 4.72
CA ASN A 11 -2.07 -35.22 4.53
C ASN A 11 -3.40 -34.91 3.84
N GLN A 12 -3.74 -35.71 2.83
CA GLN A 12 -4.94 -35.58 1.98
C GLN A 12 -6.27 -35.72 2.73
N GLY A 13 -6.26 -36.14 4.00
CA GLY A 13 -7.46 -36.26 4.85
C GLY A 13 -7.96 -34.94 5.43
N ASP A 14 -7.12 -33.91 5.51
CA ASP A 14 -7.49 -32.60 6.09
C ASP A 14 -8.20 -31.67 5.06
N LEU A 15 -8.36 -32.13 3.82
CA LEU A 15 -9.06 -31.42 2.73
C LEU A 15 -10.59 -31.54 2.80
N THR A 16 -11.13 -32.31 3.76
CA THR A 16 -12.57 -32.41 4.01
C THR A 16 -13.09 -31.40 5.03
N GLU A 17 -12.27 -30.43 5.45
CA GLU A 17 -12.84 -29.23 6.08
C GLU A 17 -13.61 -28.43 5.03
N THR A 18 -14.80 -27.99 5.41
CA THR A 18 -15.68 -27.17 4.57
C THR A 18 -14.94 -25.89 4.18
N ILE A 19 -14.26 -25.91 3.03
CA ILE A 19 -13.70 -24.70 2.43
C ILE A 19 -14.91 -23.85 2.06
N TYR A 20 -15.21 -22.85 2.91
CA TYR A 20 -16.19 -21.83 2.59
C TYR A 20 -15.71 -21.07 1.35
N LYS A 21 -16.12 -21.55 0.17
CA LYS A 21 -15.91 -20.84 -1.09
C LYS A 21 -16.87 -19.67 -1.09
N MET A 22 -16.32 -18.47 -0.93
CA MET A 22 -17.06 -17.23 -1.15
C MET A 22 -17.70 -17.26 -2.53
N ASP A 23 -18.97 -16.87 -2.64
CA ASP A 23 -19.64 -16.81 -3.93
C ASP A 23 -18.88 -15.84 -4.86
N LYS A 24 -18.88 -16.11 -6.17
CA LYS A 24 -18.14 -15.34 -7.17
C LYS A 24 -18.48 -13.85 -7.08
N LYS A 25 -19.75 -13.51 -6.81
CA LYS A 25 -20.20 -12.11 -6.68
C LYS A 25 -19.72 -11.44 -5.39
N GLU A 26 -19.78 -12.14 -4.26
CA GLU A 26 -19.29 -11.61 -2.98
C GLU A 26 -17.77 -11.38 -3.03
N LYS A 27 -17.03 -12.28 -3.68
CA LYS A 27 -15.59 -12.11 -3.90
C LYS A 27 -15.28 -10.89 -4.75
N VAL A 28 -15.95 -10.75 -5.90
CA VAL A 28 -15.76 -9.58 -6.79
C VAL A 28 -16.09 -8.28 -6.06
N LEU A 29 -17.14 -8.27 -5.24
CA LEU A 29 -17.53 -7.09 -4.46
C LEU A 29 -16.49 -6.75 -3.38
N LEU A 30 -15.95 -7.75 -2.69
CA LEU A 30 -14.89 -7.57 -1.70
C LEU A 30 -13.60 -7.06 -2.34
N ASP A 31 -13.18 -7.66 -3.46
CA ASP A 31 -11.98 -7.23 -4.20
C ASP A 31 -12.12 -5.77 -4.66
N ASN A 32 -13.30 -5.39 -5.16
CA ASN A 32 -13.59 -4.02 -5.56
C ASN A 32 -13.59 -3.06 -4.36
N PHE A 33 -14.24 -3.44 -3.25
CA PHE A 33 -14.23 -2.65 -2.01
C PHE A 33 -12.80 -2.39 -1.52
N LEU A 34 -11.96 -3.41 -1.43
CA LEU A 34 -10.57 -3.29 -1.00
C LEU A 34 -9.76 -2.43 -1.98
N TYR A 35 -9.99 -2.58 -3.28
CA TYR A 35 -9.34 -1.76 -4.30
C TYR A 35 -9.67 -0.28 -4.16
N VAL A 36 -10.95 0.07 -4.06
CA VAL A 36 -11.40 1.47 -3.91
C VAL A 36 -10.91 2.05 -2.58
N ARG A 37 -10.95 1.26 -1.50
CA ARG A 37 -10.44 1.67 -0.19
C ARG A 37 -8.95 2.00 -0.24
N ASN A 38 -8.14 1.11 -0.79
CA ASN A 38 -6.69 1.31 -0.91
C ASN A 38 -6.35 2.51 -1.79
N ASN A 39 -7.07 2.68 -2.91
CA ASN A 39 -6.89 3.83 -3.78
C ASN A 39 -7.24 5.15 -3.04
N GLY A 40 -8.35 5.16 -2.29
CA GLY A 40 -8.75 6.31 -1.49
C GLY A 40 -7.72 6.68 -0.42
N LEU A 41 -7.21 5.68 0.32
CA LEU A 41 -6.17 5.90 1.33
C LEU A 41 -4.84 6.41 0.74
N LEU A 42 -4.57 6.17 -0.54
CA LEU A 42 -3.36 6.66 -1.21
C LEU A 42 -3.52 8.08 -1.77
N PHE A 43 -4.65 8.38 -2.46
CA PHE A 43 -4.76 9.57 -3.32
C PHE A 43 -5.83 10.59 -2.93
N ASN A 44 -6.77 10.26 -2.04
CA ASN A 44 -7.88 11.18 -1.77
C ASN A 44 -7.37 12.53 -1.27
N LYS A 45 -7.97 13.61 -1.74
CA LYS A 45 -7.75 14.95 -1.20
C LYS A 45 -8.78 15.22 -0.12
N CYS A 46 -8.33 15.79 0.99
CA CYS A 46 -9.21 16.20 2.07
C CYS A 46 -10.26 17.18 1.53
N ASN A 47 -11.52 16.93 1.91
CA ASN A 47 -12.63 17.79 1.55
C ASN A 47 -13.14 18.63 2.74
N VAL A 48 -12.40 18.64 3.84
CA VAL A 48 -12.73 19.36 5.08
C VAL A 48 -11.94 20.66 5.15
N ASP A 49 -12.63 21.76 5.41
CA ASP A 49 -12.00 23.07 5.61
C ASP A 49 -11.31 23.18 6.98
N VAL A 50 -10.62 24.30 7.22
CA VAL A 50 -9.92 24.58 8.50
C VAL A 50 -10.89 24.60 9.69
N ASN A 51 -12.17 24.83 9.46
CA ASN A 51 -13.22 24.87 10.48
C ASN A 51 -13.90 23.50 10.70
N GLY A 52 -13.43 22.43 10.04
CA GLY A 52 -14.02 21.10 10.16
C GLY A 52 -15.27 20.88 9.31
N LYS A 53 -15.60 21.82 8.40
CA LYS A 53 -16.78 21.74 7.54
C LYS A 53 -16.42 21.07 6.20
N PRO A 54 -17.14 20.01 5.80
CA PRO A 54 -16.91 19.36 4.52
C PRO A 54 -17.52 20.15 3.37
N THR A 55 -16.85 20.13 2.23
CA THR A 55 -17.31 20.75 0.98
C THR A 55 -18.28 19.85 0.20
N ILE A 56 -18.34 18.56 0.52
CA ILE A 56 -19.23 17.58 -0.10
C ILE A 56 -20.31 17.18 0.91
N VAL A 57 -21.56 17.33 0.48
CA VAL A 57 -22.75 16.91 1.22
C VAL A 57 -23.63 16.06 0.33
N ASP A 58 -24.37 15.15 0.94
CA ASP A 58 -25.43 14.42 0.27
C ASP A 58 -26.53 15.41 -0.20
N PRO A 59 -26.92 15.43 -1.49
CA PRO A 59 -27.85 16.42 -2.03
C PRO A 59 -29.26 16.38 -1.42
N ASP A 60 -29.70 15.21 -0.98
CA ASP A 60 -31.08 14.99 -0.52
C ASP A 60 -31.20 15.15 1.01
N THR A 61 -30.16 14.73 1.73
CA THR A 61 -30.16 14.69 3.20
C THR A 61 -29.27 15.77 3.85
N ASN A 62 -28.51 16.52 3.05
CA ASN A 62 -27.48 17.49 3.51
C ASN A 62 -26.47 16.88 4.49
N ARG A 63 -26.32 15.55 4.50
CA ARG A 63 -25.39 14.88 5.40
C ARG A 63 -23.96 15.10 4.92
N PRO A 64 -23.05 15.51 5.80
CA PRO A 64 -21.64 15.68 5.45
C PRO A 64 -21.01 14.35 5.05
N ILE A 65 -20.30 14.33 3.91
CA ILE A 65 -19.50 13.20 3.49
C ILE A 65 -18.04 13.55 3.76
N TYR A 66 -17.44 12.95 4.78
CA TYR A 66 -16.05 13.21 5.15
C TYR A 66 -15.08 12.39 4.31
N ILE A 67 -14.12 13.07 3.69
CA ILE A 67 -13.01 12.46 2.96
C ILE A 67 -11.72 13.04 3.55
N GLY A 68 -10.90 12.19 4.16
CA GLY A 68 -9.58 12.56 4.66
C GLY A 68 -8.54 12.60 3.54
N ASP A 69 -7.39 13.24 3.82
CA ASP A 69 -6.23 13.17 2.91
C ASP A 69 -5.66 11.74 2.89
N GLY A 70 -5.33 11.25 1.70
CA GLY A 70 -4.51 10.07 1.50
C GLY A 70 -3.03 10.32 1.81
N ILE A 71 -2.24 9.26 1.80
CA ILE A 71 -0.79 9.32 2.10
C ILE A 71 -0.06 10.31 1.18
N ILE A 72 -0.32 10.27 -0.13
CA ILE A 72 0.41 11.09 -1.10
C ILE A 72 0.13 12.59 -0.88
N PRO A 73 -1.13 13.07 -0.79
CA PRO A 73 -1.40 14.47 -0.51
C PRO A 73 -0.84 14.97 0.83
N GLN A 74 -0.83 14.13 1.89
CA GLN A 74 -0.21 14.50 3.18
C GLN A 74 1.28 14.73 3.02
N VAL A 75 1.95 13.86 2.27
CA VAL A 75 3.39 13.87 2.07
C VAL A 75 3.83 14.94 1.07
N GLU A 76 3.11 15.10 -0.04
CA GLU A 76 3.43 16.08 -1.10
C GLU A 76 3.45 17.54 -0.62
N ARG A 77 2.75 17.85 0.49
CA ARG A 77 2.75 19.17 1.13
C ARG A 77 4.12 19.54 1.73
N PHE A 78 4.92 18.55 2.12
CA PHE A 78 6.15 18.77 2.89
C PHE A 78 7.38 18.05 2.33
N ALA A 79 7.18 17.11 1.41
CA ALA A 79 8.24 16.33 0.80
C ALA A 79 9.20 17.21 0.00
N SER A 80 10.49 16.94 0.14
CA SER A 80 11.48 17.44 -0.82
C SER A 80 11.30 16.70 -2.14
N LYS A 81 11.41 17.42 -3.27
CA LYS A 81 11.19 16.85 -4.60
C LYS A 81 12.47 16.97 -5.42
N TYR A 82 12.87 15.89 -6.06
CA TYR A 82 14.02 15.90 -6.98
C TYR A 82 13.68 15.20 -8.28
N ALA A 83 14.02 15.86 -9.38
CA ALA A 83 13.81 15.35 -10.72
C ALA A 83 15.16 14.89 -11.30
N PHE A 84 15.22 13.70 -11.89
CA PHE A 84 16.45 13.13 -12.43
C PHE A 84 16.28 12.70 -13.89
N ALA A 85 17.33 12.83 -14.69
CA ALA A 85 17.37 12.31 -16.07
C ALA A 85 17.90 10.87 -16.12
N LYS A 86 18.84 10.52 -15.24
CA LYS A 86 19.39 9.17 -15.08
C LYS A 86 19.55 8.86 -13.60
N LEU A 87 19.03 7.72 -13.17
CA LEU A 87 19.18 7.27 -11.79
C LEU A 87 20.63 6.83 -11.53
N SER A 88 21.22 7.29 -10.43
CA SER A 88 22.55 6.90 -9.97
C SER A 88 22.56 6.72 -8.45
N ILE A 89 23.62 6.11 -7.92
CA ILE A 89 23.83 5.99 -6.47
C ILE A 89 23.93 7.37 -5.82
N ASP A 90 24.49 8.37 -6.51
CA ASP A 90 24.61 9.72 -5.97
C ASP A 90 23.22 10.34 -5.72
N VAL A 91 22.24 10.07 -6.59
CA VAL A 91 20.85 10.50 -6.36
C VAL A 91 20.29 9.91 -5.07
N PHE A 92 20.55 8.63 -4.79
CA PHE A 92 20.15 8.01 -3.53
C PHE A 92 20.87 8.63 -2.34
N ASN A 93 22.18 8.88 -2.45
CA ASN A 93 22.96 9.51 -1.39
C ASN A 93 22.46 10.93 -1.09
N THR A 94 22.10 11.71 -2.10
CA THR A 94 21.46 13.02 -1.92
C THR A 94 20.13 12.89 -1.17
N VAL A 95 19.27 11.94 -1.58
CA VAL A 95 17.99 11.71 -0.91
C VAL A 95 18.21 11.35 0.56
N ILE A 96 19.14 10.45 0.85
CA ILE A 96 19.47 10.02 2.21
C ILE A 96 20.03 11.21 3.01
N SER A 97 20.93 12.02 2.43
CA SER A 97 21.45 13.21 3.10
C SER A 97 20.34 14.19 3.47
N THR A 98 19.43 14.50 2.54
CA THR A 98 18.29 15.38 2.79
C THR A 98 17.30 14.79 3.80
N MET A 99 17.12 13.47 3.81
CA MET A 99 16.27 12.79 4.79
C MET A 99 16.91 12.80 6.19
N ASN A 100 18.24 12.61 6.28
CA ASN A 100 19.00 12.67 7.51
C ASN A 100 19.00 14.08 8.12
N GLU A 101 19.08 15.13 7.30
CA GLU A 101 18.95 16.53 7.76
C GLU A 101 17.61 16.82 8.42
N LYS A 102 16.55 16.10 8.02
CA LYS A 102 15.21 16.21 8.60
C LYS A 102 14.98 15.22 9.75
N ALA A 103 15.88 14.25 9.92
CA ALA A 103 15.81 13.26 10.99
C ALA A 103 16.31 13.86 12.30
N GLU A 104 15.77 13.38 13.43
CA GLU A 104 16.24 13.80 14.76
C GLU A 104 17.65 13.27 15.02
N ASN A 105 17.91 12.03 14.60
CA ASN A 105 19.23 11.43 14.65
C ASN A 105 19.72 11.19 13.21
N PRO A 106 21.00 11.46 12.90
CA PRO A 106 21.54 11.27 11.54
C PRO A 106 21.77 9.79 11.16
N THR A 107 21.63 8.87 12.11
CA THR A 107 21.88 7.43 11.92
C THR A 107 20.80 6.60 12.63
N GLY A 108 20.63 5.34 12.24
CA GLY A 108 19.63 4.43 12.80
C GLY A 108 18.24 4.57 12.18
N ASN A 109 18.09 5.39 11.14
CA ASN A 109 16.80 5.61 10.49
C ASN A 109 16.46 4.48 9.52
N LYS A 110 15.16 4.24 9.33
CA LYS A 110 14.61 3.25 8.39
C LYS A 110 13.82 3.96 7.30
N TYR A 111 14.42 4.09 6.12
CA TYR A 111 13.78 4.72 4.97
C TYR A 111 13.19 3.68 4.03
N MET A 112 11.92 3.88 3.66
CA MET A 112 11.22 3.02 2.71
C MET A 112 10.87 3.78 1.44
N PHE A 113 11.37 3.28 0.33
CA PHE A 113 11.08 3.73 -1.02
C PHE A 113 9.96 2.87 -1.61
N ILE A 114 8.80 3.49 -1.83
CA ILE A 114 7.66 2.90 -2.53
C ILE A 114 7.69 3.41 -3.96
N CYS A 115 7.80 2.49 -4.92
CA CYS A 115 8.13 2.82 -6.30
C CYS A 115 7.19 2.16 -7.31
N ASN A 116 7.08 2.79 -8.49
CA ASN A 116 6.43 2.18 -9.64
C ASN A 116 7.33 1.14 -10.33
N GLU A 117 6.78 0.34 -11.24
CA GLU A 117 7.51 -0.77 -11.88
C GLU A 117 8.75 -0.29 -12.67
N ARG A 118 8.69 0.90 -13.30
CA ARG A 118 9.84 1.49 -14.00
C ARG A 118 10.98 1.87 -13.04
N MET A 119 10.66 2.55 -11.94
CA MET A 119 11.64 2.90 -10.92
C MET A 119 12.24 1.64 -10.28
N TRP A 120 11.43 0.61 -10.01
CA TRP A 120 11.91 -0.65 -9.47
C TRP A 120 13.02 -1.25 -10.35
N ASN A 121 12.81 -1.30 -11.67
CA ASN A 121 13.83 -1.80 -12.60
C ASN A 121 15.12 -0.96 -12.54
N LEU A 122 15.02 0.37 -12.52
CA LEU A 122 16.18 1.25 -12.39
C LEU A 122 16.94 1.02 -11.08
N ILE A 123 16.23 0.86 -9.96
CA ILE A 123 16.84 0.52 -8.66
C ILE A 123 17.64 -0.78 -8.77
N GLN A 124 17.06 -1.83 -9.35
CA GLN A 124 17.74 -3.12 -9.49
C GLN A 124 19.02 -3.01 -10.32
N THR A 125 18.99 -2.26 -11.43
CA THR A 125 20.17 -2.04 -12.28
C THR A 125 21.25 -1.24 -11.55
N VAL A 126 20.89 -0.11 -10.92
CA VAL A 126 21.85 0.78 -10.26
C VAL A 126 22.51 0.11 -9.05
N LEU A 127 21.76 -0.66 -8.26
CA LEU A 127 22.32 -1.42 -7.13
C LEU A 127 23.18 -2.60 -7.61
N GLY A 128 22.81 -3.24 -8.72
CA GLY A 128 23.63 -4.26 -9.36
C GLY A 128 24.98 -3.70 -9.81
N ASP A 129 24.99 -2.55 -10.48
CA ASP A 129 26.21 -1.84 -10.90
C ASP A 129 27.06 -1.42 -9.70
N TRP A 130 26.42 -0.98 -8.61
CA TRP A 130 27.12 -0.60 -7.38
C TRP A 130 27.81 -1.81 -6.72
N LEU A 131 27.12 -2.95 -6.60
CA LEU A 131 27.71 -4.17 -6.06
C LEU A 131 28.82 -4.73 -6.93
N ALA A 132 28.70 -4.64 -8.26
CA ALA A 132 29.73 -5.08 -9.19
C ALA A 132 31.06 -4.32 -9.02
N LYS A 133 31.04 -3.10 -8.46
CA LYS A 133 32.27 -2.33 -8.15
C LYS A 133 33.02 -2.90 -6.94
N PHE A 134 32.37 -3.64 -6.06
CA PHE A 134 33.06 -4.32 -4.96
C PHE A 134 33.77 -5.55 -5.50
N LYS A 135 35.09 -5.62 -5.30
CA LYS A 135 35.86 -6.81 -5.64
C LYS A 135 35.41 -7.96 -4.74
N THR A 136 34.80 -8.98 -5.33
CA THR A 136 34.51 -10.24 -4.64
C THR A 136 35.79 -11.06 -4.53
N ASP A 137 36.06 -11.66 -3.38
CA ASP A 137 37.13 -12.64 -3.21
C ASP A 137 36.74 -13.97 -3.90
N GLY A 138 36.76 -13.98 -5.23
CA GLY A 138 36.49 -15.16 -6.06
C GLY A 138 35.06 -15.72 -6.01
N THR A 139 34.14 -15.10 -5.27
CA THR A 139 32.76 -15.59 -5.12
C THR A 139 31.85 -15.03 -6.21
N TYR A 140 31.42 -15.89 -7.13
CA TYR A 140 30.55 -15.49 -8.24
C TYR A 140 29.08 -15.30 -7.79
N LEU A 141 28.38 -14.35 -8.42
CA LEU A 141 26.97 -14.00 -8.15
C LEU A 141 25.93 -15.03 -8.65
N TYR A 142 26.33 -16.29 -8.86
CA TYR A 142 25.43 -17.35 -9.32
C TYR A 142 25.30 -18.44 -8.25
N SER A 143 24.09 -18.97 -8.09
CA SER A 143 23.84 -20.16 -7.27
C SER A 143 23.33 -21.30 -8.15
N LYS A 144 23.82 -22.51 -7.89
CA LYS A 144 23.31 -23.73 -8.51
C LYS A 144 22.07 -24.15 -7.72
N GLN A 145 20.90 -24.12 -8.34
CA GLN A 145 19.67 -24.59 -7.70
C GLN A 145 19.69 -26.12 -7.55
N ALA A 146 18.90 -26.64 -6.61
CA ALA A 146 18.49 -28.04 -6.63
C ALA A 146 17.83 -28.31 -8.00
N ASN A 147 18.39 -29.24 -8.79
CA ASN A 147 18.12 -29.57 -10.20
C ASN A 147 19.22 -29.19 -11.21
N GLY A 148 20.36 -28.65 -10.77
CA GLY A 148 21.58 -28.61 -11.60
C GLY A 148 21.71 -27.45 -12.58
N TYR A 149 20.65 -26.65 -12.77
CA TYR A 149 20.70 -25.42 -13.55
C TYR A 149 21.28 -24.25 -12.73
N VAL A 150 22.06 -23.39 -13.40
CA VAL A 150 22.62 -22.17 -12.82
C VAL A 150 21.56 -21.08 -12.87
N LYS A 151 21.17 -20.53 -11.71
CA LYS A 151 20.32 -19.35 -11.63
C LYS A 151 21.23 -18.12 -11.51
N VAL A 152 21.11 -17.21 -12.48
CA VAL A 152 21.87 -15.96 -12.52
C VAL A 152 20.91 -14.81 -12.19
N GLY A 153 21.30 -13.96 -11.24
CA GLY A 153 20.55 -12.75 -10.88
C GLY A 153 20.38 -12.56 -9.37
N ALA A 154 20.03 -11.34 -8.98
CA ALA A 154 19.80 -10.93 -7.61
C ALA A 154 18.55 -10.03 -7.53
N THR A 155 17.97 -9.92 -6.34
CA THR A 155 16.90 -8.96 -6.05
C THR A 155 17.31 -8.15 -4.84
N PHE A 156 17.47 -6.85 -5.04
CA PHE A 156 17.92 -5.91 -4.03
C PHE A 156 16.71 -5.28 -3.34
N GLN A 157 16.44 -5.72 -2.11
CA GLN A 157 15.30 -5.25 -1.31
C GLN A 157 15.70 -4.22 -0.27
N THR A 158 16.89 -4.37 0.32
CA THR A 158 17.38 -3.51 1.38
C THR A 158 18.89 -3.38 1.28
N TYR A 159 19.43 -2.19 1.56
CA TYR A 159 20.86 -2.01 1.83
C TYR A 159 21.06 -0.99 2.95
N GLU A 160 22.27 -0.99 3.53
CA GLU A 160 22.66 -0.07 4.58
C GLU A 160 23.63 0.99 4.05
N PHE A 161 23.42 2.24 4.45
CA PHE A 161 24.33 3.33 4.14
C PHE A 161 24.45 4.29 5.31
N GLY A 162 25.67 4.51 5.81
CA GLY A 162 25.95 5.43 6.92
C GLY A 162 25.15 5.12 8.19
N GLY A 163 24.93 3.85 8.51
CA GLY A 163 24.14 3.41 9.66
C GLY A 163 22.61 3.57 9.51
N ASN A 164 22.13 3.89 8.30
CA ASN A 164 20.70 3.96 7.98
C ASN A 164 20.28 2.80 7.09
N GLN A 165 19.10 2.23 7.33
CA GLN A 165 18.54 1.13 6.55
C GLN A 165 17.64 1.68 5.44
N ILE A 166 17.88 1.25 4.20
CA ILE A 166 17.12 1.70 3.03
C ILE A 166 16.44 0.50 2.41
N SER A 167 15.11 0.52 2.35
CA SER A 167 14.29 -0.57 1.82
C SER A 167 13.46 -0.13 0.64
N PHE A 168 13.21 -1.04 -0.29
CA PHE A 168 12.48 -0.77 -1.53
C PHE A 168 11.26 -1.68 -1.65
N LYS A 169 10.14 -1.12 -2.09
CA LYS A 169 8.91 -1.86 -2.36
C LYS A 169 8.25 -1.35 -3.63
N VAL A 170 7.84 -2.28 -4.49
CA VAL A 170 7.04 -1.97 -5.68
C VAL A 170 5.55 -1.89 -5.31
N ASP A 171 4.88 -0.85 -5.77
CA ASP A 171 3.43 -0.72 -5.69
C ASP A 171 2.84 -0.40 -7.08
N ARG A 172 1.97 -1.29 -7.56
CA ARG A 172 1.36 -1.16 -8.88
C ARG A 172 0.43 0.04 -8.97
N THR A 173 -0.11 0.52 -7.85
CA THR A 173 -1.01 1.67 -7.82
C THR A 173 -0.29 2.93 -8.30
N PHE A 174 1.01 3.08 -8.03
CA PHE A 174 1.81 4.18 -8.55
C PHE A 174 1.99 4.11 -10.07
N SER A 175 2.08 2.90 -10.61
CA SER A 175 2.19 2.70 -12.07
C SER A 175 0.86 3.02 -12.78
N ARG A 176 -0.28 2.79 -12.10
CA ARG A 176 -1.61 3.14 -12.64
C ARG A 176 -1.83 4.65 -12.67
N GLU A 177 -1.42 5.37 -11.63
CA GLU A 177 -1.62 6.81 -11.52
C GLU A 177 -0.60 7.61 -12.35
N TYR A 178 0.69 7.28 -12.24
CA TYR A 178 1.77 8.05 -12.86
C TYR A 178 2.28 7.45 -14.18
N GLY A 179 1.64 6.37 -14.64
CA GLY A 179 2.01 5.66 -15.86
C GLY A 179 3.25 4.76 -15.72
N PHE A 180 3.59 4.13 -16.84
CA PHE A 180 4.75 3.23 -16.95
C PHE A 180 5.95 3.91 -17.62
N ASP A 181 5.77 5.11 -18.16
CA ASP A 181 6.77 5.78 -19.00
C ASP A 181 7.82 6.56 -18.20
N LYS A 182 7.54 6.91 -16.95
CA LYS A 182 8.47 7.67 -16.09
C LYS A 182 8.62 7.01 -14.74
N ALA A 183 9.84 6.92 -14.23
CA ALA A 183 10.10 6.40 -12.90
C ALA A 183 9.57 7.38 -11.84
N TYR A 184 8.83 6.84 -10.88
CA TYR A 184 8.30 7.57 -9.74
C TYR A 184 8.54 6.78 -8.45
N CYS A 185 9.01 7.48 -7.42
CA CYS A 185 9.16 6.93 -6.09
C CYS A 185 8.80 7.93 -5.02
N LEU A 186 8.17 7.42 -3.96
CA LEU A 186 8.01 8.09 -2.70
C LEU A 186 8.91 7.44 -1.66
N CYS A 187 9.69 8.22 -0.94
CA CYS A 187 10.48 7.80 0.22
C CYS A 187 9.80 8.31 1.49
N LEU A 188 9.58 7.41 2.45
CA LEU A 188 9.01 7.70 3.76
C LEU A 188 9.96 7.24 4.87
N ASP A 189 10.08 8.05 5.91
CA ASP A 189 10.69 7.63 7.16
C ASP A 189 9.73 6.71 7.94
N LEU A 190 10.16 5.47 8.15
CA LEU A 190 9.45 4.48 8.95
C LEU A 190 10.15 4.18 10.27
N THR A 191 11.04 5.06 10.71
CA THR A 191 11.64 4.98 12.03
C THR A 191 10.55 5.17 13.08
N ALA A 192 10.42 4.20 14.00
CA ALA A 192 9.46 4.28 15.08
C ALA A 192 9.80 5.48 15.97
N ASP A 193 8.78 6.19 16.44
CA ASP A 193 8.96 7.26 17.40
C ASP A 193 9.56 6.69 18.70
N SER A 194 10.62 7.33 19.19
CA SER A 194 11.33 6.95 20.42
C SER A 194 10.49 7.20 21.68
N THR A 195 9.47 8.05 21.58
CA THR A 195 8.65 8.48 22.73
C THR A 195 7.35 7.68 22.84
N GLY A 196 6.63 7.48 21.73
CA GLY A 196 5.31 6.85 21.71
C GLY A 196 5.27 5.38 21.28
N ASN A 197 6.34 4.83 20.66
CA ASN A 197 6.30 3.55 19.92
C ASN A 197 5.15 3.47 18.89
N GLU A 198 4.58 4.61 18.50
CA GLU A 198 3.50 4.64 17.53
C GLU A 198 4.06 4.31 16.13
N PRO A 199 3.30 3.55 15.31
CA PRO A 199 3.75 3.24 13.98
C PRO A 199 3.79 4.55 13.15
N PRO A 200 4.80 4.73 12.29
CA PRO A 200 5.01 5.95 11.50
C PRO A 200 3.84 6.28 10.55
N ILE A 201 3.06 5.26 10.19
CA ILE A 201 1.81 5.37 9.43
C ILE A 201 0.77 4.50 10.12
N GLN A 202 -0.42 5.05 10.36
CA GLN A 202 -1.52 4.32 10.97
C GLN A 202 -2.81 4.50 10.17
N MET A 203 -3.54 3.39 10.02
CA MET A 203 -4.89 3.40 9.49
C MET A 203 -5.89 3.59 10.63
N PHE A 204 -6.83 4.50 10.43
CA PHE A 204 -7.91 4.79 11.35
C PHE A 204 -9.24 4.34 10.76
N THR A 205 -10.13 3.86 11.63
CA THR A 205 -11.50 3.52 11.27
C THR A 205 -12.40 3.79 12.47
N LEU A 206 -13.69 3.93 12.21
CA LEU A 206 -14.70 3.97 13.26
C LEU A 206 -14.92 2.55 13.79
N LYS A 207 -15.10 2.40 15.11
CA LYS A 207 -15.37 1.10 15.73
C LYS A 207 -16.62 0.47 15.11
N GLY A 208 -16.45 -0.68 14.46
CA GLY A 208 -17.52 -1.40 13.75
C GLY A 208 -17.93 -0.79 12.41
N GLY A 209 -17.20 0.23 11.92
CA GLY A 209 -17.42 0.88 10.63
C GLY A 209 -16.34 0.57 9.59
N ASP A 210 -15.42 -0.34 9.88
CA ASP A 210 -14.33 -0.75 8.99
C ASP A 210 -14.80 -1.53 7.76
N PHE A 211 -15.87 -2.31 7.92
CA PHE A 211 -16.50 -3.03 6.84
C PHE A 211 -17.96 -3.35 7.19
N ILE A 212 -18.89 -2.79 6.41
CA ILE A 212 -20.33 -2.98 6.56
C ILE A 212 -20.87 -3.57 5.27
N THR A 213 -21.51 -4.72 5.38
CA THR A 213 -22.21 -5.40 4.27
C THR A 213 -23.71 -5.32 4.48
N ASN A 214 -24.42 -4.72 3.52
CA ASN A 214 -25.87 -4.65 3.50
C ASN A 214 -26.42 -5.52 2.36
N LYS A 215 -27.50 -6.27 2.64
CA LYS A 215 -28.24 -7.06 1.65
C LYS A 215 -29.58 -6.38 1.39
N PHE A 216 -29.86 -6.08 0.13
CA PHE A 216 -31.12 -5.50 -0.31
C PHE A 216 -31.94 -6.56 -1.05
N PRO A 217 -33.01 -7.10 -0.44
CA PRO A 217 -33.79 -8.17 -1.04
C PRO A 217 -34.64 -7.64 -2.21
N GLY A 218 -34.67 -8.41 -3.30
CA GLY A 218 -35.51 -8.17 -4.46
C GLY A 218 -36.91 -8.76 -4.30
N VAL A 219 -37.72 -8.66 -5.37
CA VAL A 219 -39.01 -9.35 -5.45
C VAL A 219 -38.79 -10.86 -5.37
N GLY A 220 -39.49 -11.55 -4.45
CA GLY A 220 -39.28 -12.98 -4.17
C GLY A 220 -38.29 -13.27 -3.05
N GLY A 221 -37.75 -12.26 -2.34
CA GLY A 221 -36.78 -12.47 -1.26
C GLY A 221 -35.42 -12.97 -1.74
N LEU A 222 -34.64 -13.60 -0.84
CA LEU A 222 -33.33 -14.19 -1.20
C LEU A 222 -33.45 -15.58 -1.83
N ASP A 223 -34.60 -16.24 -1.64
CA ASP A 223 -34.93 -17.58 -2.11
C ASP A 223 -35.73 -17.59 -3.43
N GLY A 224 -36.16 -16.41 -3.90
CA GLY A 224 -36.95 -16.24 -5.12
C GLY A 224 -38.42 -16.66 -4.99
N LEU A 225 -38.86 -17.08 -3.79
CA LEU A 225 -40.17 -17.64 -3.52
C LEU A 225 -40.89 -16.94 -2.36
N SER A 226 -40.18 -16.12 -1.59
CA SER A 226 -40.74 -15.37 -0.46
C SER A 226 -41.67 -14.25 -0.94
N SER A 227 -42.91 -14.25 -0.44
CA SER A 227 -43.91 -13.21 -0.66
C SER A 227 -43.97 -12.24 0.53
N GLY A 228 -44.10 -10.94 0.28
CA GLY A 228 -44.13 -9.92 1.32
C GLY A 228 -43.77 -8.52 0.82
N VAL A 229 -43.54 -7.59 1.75
CA VAL A 229 -43.07 -6.23 1.43
C VAL A 229 -41.67 -6.33 0.82
N VAL A 230 -41.54 -5.93 -0.45
CA VAL A 230 -40.28 -5.96 -1.19
C VAL A 230 -39.55 -4.63 -1.05
N SER A 231 -38.23 -4.66 -0.90
CA SER A 231 -37.43 -3.43 -0.82
C SER A 231 -37.06 -2.90 -2.21
N SER A 232 -36.98 -3.76 -3.23
CA SER A 232 -36.60 -3.41 -4.62
C SER A 232 -37.75 -3.59 -5.61
N PRO A 233 -37.93 -2.68 -6.59
CA PRO A 233 -38.86 -2.90 -7.71
C PRO A 233 -38.34 -3.91 -8.75
N VAL A 234 -37.08 -4.36 -8.63
CA VAL A 234 -36.44 -5.31 -9.56
C VAL A 234 -36.33 -6.69 -8.89
N ALA A 235 -36.51 -7.76 -9.67
CA ALA A 235 -36.39 -9.16 -9.23
C ALA A 235 -34.96 -9.56 -8.74
N GLY A 236 -33.99 -8.66 -8.82
CA GLY A 236 -32.63 -8.88 -8.36
C GLY A 236 -32.39 -8.35 -6.94
N SER A 237 -31.73 -9.16 -6.11
CA SER A 237 -31.15 -8.72 -4.85
C SER A 237 -29.83 -7.97 -5.08
N LYS A 238 -29.53 -6.98 -4.22
CA LYS A 238 -28.27 -6.22 -4.27
C LYS A 238 -27.46 -6.45 -2.99
N LEU A 239 -26.13 -6.53 -3.15
CA LEU A 239 -25.16 -6.54 -2.07
C LEU A 239 -24.41 -5.20 -2.10
N ILE A 240 -24.32 -4.53 -0.95
CA ILE A 240 -23.67 -3.23 -0.81
C ILE A 240 -22.63 -3.34 0.28
N ASN A 241 -21.35 -3.21 -0.10
CA ASN A 241 -20.23 -3.14 0.83
C ASN A 241 -19.74 -1.70 0.93
N TRP A 242 -19.62 -1.19 2.15
CA TRP A 242 -19.12 0.15 2.42
C TRP A 242 -18.43 0.18 3.79
N GLY A 243 -17.64 1.22 4.05
CA GLY A 243 -16.93 1.36 5.32
C GLY A 243 -16.15 2.66 5.38
N TYR A 244 -15.71 3.03 6.58
CA TYR A 244 -14.88 4.19 6.84
C TYR A 244 -13.43 3.75 6.97
N SER A 245 -12.55 4.52 6.34
CA SER A 245 -11.12 4.34 6.47
C SER A 245 -10.42 5.67 6.30
N GLY A 246 -9.51 5.98 7.23
CA GLY A 246 -8.57 7.09 7.13
C GLY A 246 -7.15 6.58 7.33
N VAL A 247 -6.18 7.39 6.97
CA VAL A 247 -4.76 7.13 7.21
C VAL A 247 -4.08 8.40 7.70
N GLY A 248 -3.21 8.26 8.68
CA GLY A 248 -2.34 9.34 9.16
C GLY A 248 -0.89 8.99 8.93
N VAL A 249 -0.14 9.91 8.32
CA VAL A 249 1.32 9.90 8.31
C VAL A 249 1.76 10.81 9.45
N PHE A 250 2.37 10.25 10.50
CA PHE A 250 2.71 11.05 11.69
C PHE A 250 3.92 11.96 11.47
N ASN A 251 4.82 11.58 10.56
CA ASN A 251 5.97 12.41 10.21
C ASN A 251 6.02 12.69 8.70
N PRO A 252 5.10 13.51 8.17
CA PRO A 252 5.04 13.77 6.74
C PRO A 252 6.21 14.64 6.24
N TYR A 253 6.90 15.35 7.14
CA TYR A 253 8.05 16.20 6.81
C TYR A 253 9.30 15.40 6.43
N ARG A 254 9.49 14.23 7.04
CA ARG A 254 10.58 13.28 6.71
C ARG A 254 10.19 12.39 5.54
N SER A 255 10.02 13.04 4.40
CA SER A 255 9.63 12.40 3.15
C SER A 255 10.31 13.05 1.95
N PHE A 256 10.42 12.26 0.88
CA PHE A 256 11.09 12.66 -0.34
C PHE A 256 10.41 12.05 -1.56
N ILE A 257 10.27 12.83 -2.64
CA ILE A 257 9.71 12.36 -3.91
C ILE A 257 10.78 12.43 -5.00
N LEU A 258 10.96 11.31 -5.71
CA LEU A 258 11.82 11.20 -6.87
C LEU A 258 10.99 10.98 -8.13
N ARG A 259 11.30 11.75 -9.17
CA ARG A 259 10.63 11.64 -10.47
C ARG A 259 11.62 11.73 -11.62
N GLU A 260 11.46 10.85 -12.61
CA GLU A 260 12.20 10.95 -13.87
C GLU A 260 11.65 12.08 -14.75
N ILE A 261 12.56 12.83 -15.38
CA ILE A 261 12.24 13.96 -16.27
C ILE A 261 11.75 13.45 -17.62
#